data_AF-A0A1Q9LP63-F1
#
_entry.id   AF-A0A1Q9LP63-F1
#
_cell.length_a   1.000
_cell.length_b   1.000
_cell.length_c   1.000
_cell.angle_alpha   90.00
_cell.angle_beta   90.00
_cell.angle_gamma   90.00
#
_symmetry.space_group_name_H-M   'P 1'
#
loop_
_entity.id
_entity.type
_entity.pdbx_description
1 polymer ?
#
loop_
_entity_poly.entity_id
_entity_poly.type
_entity_poly.pdbx_seq_one_letter_code
_entity_poly.pdbx_strand_id
1 'polypeptide(L)'
;MTFVRGVPPGRSETGGDRGVRVGRAGRIGWRCAAAAAATAWALLSGAPAQAQPEDAELVYCLSPAQAQPLRDAAVALGADRAKVTDLAAWRRSDTEAFDKACTALFEAQKSPPKDALDNLLPFLTGLFGAVATYVATAWQARVTAGRADRDALVQAATAFHTAAREYLGAYAGTRDDKDLNTAHAALSARLLRVVSDHPRWPAARRAHTAITSGALSPQALEADSRGAGDPRLARLGELEVDCARVGGGLATPGRWHRSLRRDPDRPAQVEGTGTGDRGGSGGGSGGGGRA
;
A
#
# COMPACT_ATOMS: atom_id res chain seq x y z
N MET A 1 69.39 -11.42 -19.91
CA MET A 1 68.26 -12.31 -20.27
C MET A 1 67.09 -11.94 -19.37
N THR A 2 66.14 -11.16 -19.90
CA THR A 2 65.05 -10.55 -19.11
C THR A 2 63.74 -11.23 -19.48
N PHE A 3 63.15 -11.97 -18.53
CA PHE A 3 61.88 -12.67 -18.74
C PHE A 3 60.72 -11.67 -18.58
N VAL A 4 60.09 -11.34 -19.70
CA VAL A 4 58.83 -10.59 -19.76
C VAL A 4 57.69 -11.58 -19.45
N ARG A 5 57.06 -11.45 -18.29
CA ARG A 5 55.85 -12.20 -17.93
C ARG A 5 54.65 -11.59 -18.68
N GLY A 6 54.15 -12.31 -19.68
CA GLY A 6 52.91 -11.99 -20.39
C GLY A 6 51.70 -12.21 -19.50
N VAL A 7 50.87 -11.18 -19.37
CA VAL A 7 49.54 -11.23 -18.75
C VAL A 7 48.56 -11.71 -19.83
N PRO A 8 47.78 -12.79 -19.60
CA PRO A 8 46.81 -13.25 -20.58
C PRO A 8 45.60 -12.30 -20.66
N PRO A 9 45.00 -12.12 -21.85
CA PRO A 9 43.81 -11.28 -22.01
C PRO A 9 42.60 -11.92 -21.30
N GLY A 10 42.03 -11.16 -20.36
CA GLY A 10 40.82 -11.51 -19.64
C GLY A 10 39.65 -11.66 -20.61
N ARG A 11 39.08 -12.87 -20.62
CA ARG A 11 37.89 -13.26 -21.36
C ARG A 11 36.71 -12.48 -20.81
N SER A 12 36.22 -11.50 -21.56
CA SER A 12 34.99 -10.76 -21.27
C SER A 12 33.79 -11.70 -21.40
N GLU A 13 33.40 -12.31 -20.28
CA GLU A 13 32.09 -12.95 -20.14
C GLU A 13 31.01 -11.86 -20.25
N THR A 14 30.47 -11.72 -21.45
CA THR A 14 29.20 -11.04 -21.69
C THR A 14 28.12 -11.82 -20.94
N GLY A 15 27.93 -11.45 -19.66
CA GLY A 15 26.85 -11.92 -18.81
C GLY A 15 25.53 -11.61 -19.49
N GLY A 16 24.95 -12.65 -20.10
CA GLY A 16 23.66 -12.59 -20.76
C GLY A 16 22.61 -12.14 -19.75
N ASP A 17 22.16 -10.90 -19.93
CA ASP A 17 21.04 -10.28 -19.27
C ASP A 17 19.76 -11.07 -19.60
N ARG A 18 19.56 -12.20 -18.91
CA ARG A 18 18.28 -12.90 -18.88
C ARG A 18 17.36 -12.10 -17.99
N GLY A 19 16.89 -10.98 -18.53
CA GLY A 19 15.78 -10.21 -18.02
C GLY A 19 14.56 -11.12 -17.91
N VAL A 20 14.38 -11.70 -16.73
CA VAL A 20 13.16 -12.40 -16.34
C VAL A 20 12.03 -11.37 -16.43
N ARG A 21 11.26 -11.41 -17.52
CA ARG A 21 10.08 -10.59 -17.72
C ARG A 21 8.99 -11.01 -16.74
N VAL A 22 9.06 -10.54 -15.49
CA VAL A 22 8.05 -10.79 -14.44
C VAL A 22 6.74 -10.00 -14.71
N GLY A 23 6.68 -9.17 -15.75
CA GLY A 23 5.59 -8.19 -15.96
C GLY A 23 4.20 -8.70 -16.39
N ARG A 24 3.99 -9.99 -16.68
CA ARG A 24 2.67 -10.49 -17.15
C ARG A 24 2.08 -11.68 -16.40
N ALA A 25 2.86 -12.42 -15.62
CA ALA A 25 2.36 -13.60 -14.91
C ALA A 25 1.43 -13.25 -13.72
N GLY A 26 1.60 -12.08 -13.09
CA GLY A 26 0.80 -11.68 -11.92
C GLY A 26 -0.69 -11.43 -12.19
N ARG A 27 -1.07 -11.07 -13.43
CA ARG A 27 -2.49 -10.81 -13.78
C ARG A 27 -3.30 -12.08 -14.06
N ILE A 28 -2.64 -13.17 -14.47
CA ILE A 28 -3.30 -14.44 -14.77
C ILE A 28 -3.59 -15.20 -13.46
N GLY A 29 -2.69 -15.15 -12.49
CA GLY A 29 -2.86 -15.82 -11.19
C GLY A 29 -4.10 -15.37 -10.41
N TRP A 30 -4.46 -14.09 -10.48
CA TRP A 30 -5.63 -13.57 -9.75
C TRP A 30 -6.97 -14.07 -10.34
N ARG A 31 -7.03 -14.33 -11.65
CA ARG A 31 -8.22 -14.87 -12.30
C ARG A 31 -8.49 -16.33 -11.91
N CYS A 32 -7.44 -17.14 -11.76
CA CYS A 32 -7.58 -18.51 -11.29
C CYS A 32 -8.00 -18.57 -9.81
N ALA A 33 -7.46 -17.67 -8.98
CA ALA A 33 -7.85 -17.58 -7.57
C ALA A 33 -9.33 -17.14 -7.40
N ALA A 34 -9.80 -16.19 -8.20
CA ALA A 34 -11.19 -15.76 -8.18
C ALA A 34 -12.15 -16.87 -8.66
N ALA A 35 -11.77 -17.63 -9.69
CA ALA A 35 -12.55 -18.77 -10.17
C ALA A 35 -12.68 -19.88 -9.11
N ALA A 36 -11.59 -20.20 -8.41
CA ALA A 36 -11.60 -21.18 -7.32
C ALA A 36 -12.43 -20.72 -6.11
N ALA A 37 -12.40 -19.42 -5.78
CA ALA A 37 -13.25 -18.87 -4.73
C ALA A 37 -14.74 -18.89 -5.10
N ALA A 38 -15.08 -18.61 -6.37
CA ALA A 38 -16.45 -18.66 -6.86
C ALA A 38 -17.03 -20.08 -6.87
N THR A 39 -16.26 -21.08 -7.26
CA THR A 39 -16.70 -22.49 -7.22
C THR A 39 -16.84 -23.00 -5.79
N ALA A 40 -15.93 -22.61 -4.87
CA ALA A 40 -16.09 -22.92 -3.45
C ALA A 40 -17.37 -22.30 -2.87
N TRP A 41 -17.72 -21.07 -3.25
CA TRP A 41 -18.94 -20.40 -2.78
C TRP A 41 -20.21 -21.06 -3.34
N ALA A 42 -20.20 -21.45 -4.62
CA ALA A 42 -21.32 -22.15 -5.25
C ALA A 42 -21.59 -23.55 -4.63
N LEU A 43 -20.55 -24.24 -4.17
CA LEU A 43 -20.68 -25.54 -3.49
C LEU A 43 -21.22 -25.40 -2.06
N LEU A 44 -20.97 -24.28 -1.37
CA LEU A 44 -21.54 -24.03 -0.04
C LEU A 44 -23.01 -23.58 -0.07
N SER A 45 -23.51 -23.08 -1.20
CA SER A 45 -24.92 -22.64 -1.34
C SER A 45 -25.91 -23.76 -1.69
N GLY A 46 -25.45 -25.00 -1.86
CA GLY A 46 -26.31 -26.15 -2.15
C GLY A 46 -27.11 -26.61 -0.93
N ALA A 47 -28.26 -25.99 -0.67
CA ALA A 47 -29.18 -26.45 0.37
C ALA A 47 -29.83 -27.80 -0.03
N PRO A 48 -29.87 -28.80 0.86
CA PRO A 48 -30.58 -30.05 0.59
C PRO A 48 -32.10 -29.80 0.57
N ALA A 49 -32.78 -30.32 -0.45
CA ALA A 49 -34.23 -30.30 -0.55
C ALA A 49 -34.84 -31.12 0.61
N GLN A 50 -35.57 -30.45 1.51
CA GLN A 50 -36.33 -31.07 2.58
C GLN A 50 -37.83 -30.77 2.45
N ALA A 51 -38.63 -31.70 2.98
CA ALA A 51 -40.09 -31.73 2.97
C ALA A 51 -40.75 -30.42 3.42
N GLN A 52 -41.95 -30.15 2.88
CA GLN A 52 -42.70 -28.88 2.97
C GLN A 52 -42.58 -28.22 4.36
N PRO A 53 -41.70 -27.21 4.50
CA PRO A 53 -41.31 -26.62 5.78
C PRO A 53 -42.33 -25.62 6.35
N GLU A 54 -43.35 -25.32 5.56
CA GLU A 54 -44.22 -24.14 5.72
C GLU A 54 -45.09 -24.24 6.99
N ASP A 55 -45.60 -25.43 7.31
CA ASP A 55 -46.44 -25.64 8.49
C ASP A 55 -45.63 -25.75 9.79
N ALA A 56 -44.41 -26.30 9.73
CA ALA A 56 -43.55 -26.44 10.90
C ALA A 56 -42.97 -25.10 11.36
N GLU A 57 -42.64 -24.23 10.41
CA GLU A 57 -42.14 -22.87 10.66
C GLU A 57 -43.21 -22.01 11.35
N LEU A 58 -44.46 -22.08 10.86
CA LEU A 58 -45.55 -21.31 11.44
C LEU A 58 -45.88 -21.75 12.87
N VAL A 59 -45.94 -23.06 13.13
CA VAL A 59 -46.18 -23.61 14.49
C VAL A 59 -45.05 -23.20 15.45
N TYR A 60 -43.81 -23.17 14.95
CA TYR A 60 -42.65 -22.78 15.73
C TYR A 60 -42.69 -21.30 16.14
N CYS A 61 -42.96 -20.40 15.20
CA CYS A 61 -43.03 -18.96 15.47
C CYS A 61 -44.22 -18.53 16.33
N LEU A 62 -45.28 -19.35 16.38
CA LEU A 62 -46.45 -19.11 17.23
C LEU A 62 -46.31 -19.67 18.65
N SER A 63 -45.22 -20.40 18.94
CA SER A 63 -44.96 -20.90 20.28
C SER A 63 -44.70 -19.75 21.27
N PRO A 64 -45.30 -19.75 22.47
CA PRO A 64 -45.06 -18.70 23.48
C PRO A 64 -43.59 -18.61 23.90
N ALA A 65 -42.82 -19.70 23.75
CA ALA A 65 -41.39 -19.70 24.00
C ALA A 65 -40.59 -18.83 23.01
N GLN A 66 -41.12 -18.62 21.80
CA GLN A 66 -40.48 -17.86 20.72
C GLN A 66 -40.95 -16.41 20.63
N ALA A 67 -41.92 -16.01 21.47
CA ALA A 67 -42.52 -14.68 21.41
C ALA A 67 -41.51 -13.55 21.64
N GLN A 68 -40.55 -13.72 22.56
CA GLN A 68 -39.53 -12.71 22.83
C GLN A 68 -38.48 -12.60 21.71
N PRO A 69 -37.82 -13.69 21.27
CA PRO A 69 -36.82 -13.57 20.22
C PRO A 69 -37.43 -13.20 18.85
N LEU A 70 -38.70 -13.53 18.58
CA LEU A 70 -39.41 -13.03 17.40
C LEU A 70 -39.57 -11.50 17.41
N ARG A 71 -39.85 -10.90 18.58
CA ARG A 71 -39.90 -9.43 18.74
C ARG A 71 -38.54 -8.80 18.48
N ASP A 72 -37.48 -9.40 19.01
CA ASP A 72 -36.12 -8.89 18.84
C ASP A 72 -35.69 -8.97 17.36
N ALA A 73 -36.00 -10.08 16.67
CA ALA A 73 -35.77 -10.23 15.24
C ALA A 73 -36.56 -9.22 14.40
N ALA A 74 -37.84 -9.02 14.72
CA ALA A 74 -38.68 -8.04 14.05
C ALA A 74 -38.13 -6.60 14.20
N VAL A 75 -37.68 -6.23 15.40
CA VAL A 75 -37.06 -4.92 15.65
C VAL A 75 -35.73 -4.79 14.89
N ALA A 76 -34.92 -5.87 14.82
CA ALA A 76 -33.69 -5.88 14.04
C ALA A 76 -33.94 -5.72 12.53
N LEU A 77 -35.08 -6.21 12.02
CA LEU A 77 -35.55 -6.04 10.65
C LEU A 77 -36.24 -4.69 10.41
N GLY A 78 -36.32 -3.83 11.43
CA GLY A 78 -36.85 -2.46 11.31
C GLY A 78 -38.34 -2.30 11.65
N ALA A 79 -38.99 -3.32 12.23
CA ALA A 79 -40.36 -3.17 12.71
C ALA A 79 -40.45 -2.24 13.93
N ASP A 80 -41.53 -1.46 14.01
CA ASP A 80 -41.79 -0.55 15.13
C ASP A 80 -42.08 -1.33 16.42
N ARG A 81 -41.23 -1.14 17.45
CA ARG A 81 -41.36 -1.75 18.79
C ARG A 81 -42.77 -1.66 19.37
N ALA A 82 -43.48 -0.55 19.16
CA ALA A 82 -44.82 -0.38 19.68
C ALA A 82 -45.81 -1.37 19.04
N LYS A 83 -45.66 -1.63 17.74
CA LYS A 83 -46.52 -2.57 16.99
C LYS A 83 -46.21 -4.03 17.31
N VAL A 84 -44.94 -4.37 17.52
CA VAL A 84 -44.52 -5.76 17.81
C VAL A 84 -44.91 -6.24 19.22
N THR A 85 -45.45 -5.35 20.07
CA THR A 85 -45.85 -5.69 21.45
C THR A 85 -47.04 -6.66 21.49
N ASP A 86 -47.93 -6.58 20.50
CA ASP A 86 -49.00 -7.55 20.26
C ASP A 86 -48.73 -8.28 18.93
N LEU A 87 -48.11 -9.46 19.03
CA LEU A 87 -47.75 -10.28 17.86
C LEU A 87 -48.98 -10.70 17.04
N ALA A 88 -50.13 -10.89 17.67
CA ALA A 88 -51.34 -11.33 16.97
C ALA A 88 -51.99 -10.19 16.18
N ALA A 89 -51.92 -8.96 16.70
CA ALA A 89 -52.31 -7.76 15.95
C ALA A 89 -51.29 -7.44 14.85
N TRP A 90 -49.99 -7.53 15.16
CA TRP A 90 -48.92 -7.25 14.20
C TRP A 90 -49.00 -8.18 12.99
N ARG A 91 -49.12 -9.50 13.21
CA ARG A 91 -49.30 -10.50 12.14
C ARG A 91 -50.47 -10.19 11.21
N ARG A 92 -51.58 -9.65 11.74
CA ARG A 92 -52.76 -9.28 10.93
C ARG A 92 -52.56 -7.97 10.16
N SER A 93 -51.78 -7.05 10.71
CA SER A 93 -51.52 -5.75 10.10
C SER A 93 -50.40 -5.76 9.06
N ASP A 94 -49.43 -6.67 9.20
CA ASP A 94 -48.23 -6.76 8.36
C ASP A 94 -47.74 -8.22 8.29
N THR A 95 -48.45 -9.03 7.50
CA THR A 95 -48.16 -10.45 7.30
C THR A 95 -46.77 -10.68 6.71
N GLU A 96 -46.35 -9.84 5.76
CA GLU A 96 -45.06 -10.01 5.08
C GLU A 96 -43.87 -9.77 6.02
N ALA A 97 -43.93 -8.74 6.87
CA ALA A 97 -42.87 -8.49 7.86
C ALA A 97 -42.83 -9.57 8.94
N PHE A 98 -44.01 -10.09 9.33
CA PHE A 98 -44.10 -11.21 10.27
C PHE A 98 -43.46 -12.47 9.71
N ASP A 99 -43.78 -12.84 8.47
CA ASP A 99 -43.23 -14.04 7.81
C ASP A 99 -41.71 -13.91 7.66
N LYS A 100 -41.19 -12.75 7.22
CA LYS A 100 -39.74 -12.50 7.15
C LYS A 100 -39.03 -12.64 8.50
N ALA A 101 -39.63 -12.14 9.58
CA ALA A 101 -39.07 -12.26 10.91
C ALA A 101 -39.13 -13.70 11.43
N CYS A 102 -40.20 -14.43 11.13
CA CYS A 102 -40.37 -15.84 11.45
C CYS A 102 -39.34 -16.71 10.72
N THR A 103 -39.15 -16.50 9.42
CA THR A 103 -38.12 -17.20 8.62
C THR A 103 -36.72 -16.90 9.14
N ALA A 104 -36.40 -15.63 9.41
CA ALA A 104 -35.10 -15.26 9.96
C ALA A 104 -34.84 -15.92 11.33
N LEU A 105 -35.86 -15.99 12.20
CA LEU A 105 -35.78 -16.65 13.50
C LEU A 105 -35.59 -18.17 13.36
N PHE A 106 -36.37 -18.80 12.47
CA PHE A 106 -36.35 -20.23 12.23
C PHE A 106 -35.01 -20.68 11.63
N GLU A 107 -34.47 -19.92 10.68
CA GLU A 107 -33.14 -20.13 10.14
C GLU A 107 -32.03 -19.92 11.18
N ALA A 108 -32.18 -18.93 12.07
CA ALA A 108 -31.21 -18.69 13.15
C ALA A 108 -31.21 -19.80 14.22
N GLN A 109 -32.35 -20.44 14.48
CA GLN A 109 -32.47 -21.52 15.48
C GLN A 109 -32.34 -22.93 14.93
N LYS A 110 -32.21 -23.10 13.62
CA LYS A 110 -31.62 -24.32 13.05
C LYS A 110 -30.17 -24.40 13.54
N SER A 111 -30.00 -24.95 14.74
CA SER A 111 -28.68 -25.37 15.23
C SER A 111 -28.10 -26.24 14.12
N PRO A 112 -26.98 -25.84 13.50
CA PRO A 112 -26.36 -26.68 12.50
C PRO A 112 -26.16 -28.05 13.14
N PRO A 113 -26.54 -29.15 12.46
CA PRO A 113 -26.36 -30.49 13.03
C PRO A 113 -24.92 -30.59 13.51
N LYS A 114 -24.72 -31.12 14.72
CA LYS A 114 -23.41 -31.15 15.40
C LYS A 114 -22.32 -31.73 14.49
N ASP A 115 -22.72 -32.71 13.68
CA ASP A 115 -21.91 -33.38 12.67
C ASP A 115 -21.44 -32.46 11.52
N ALA A 116 -22.19 -31.40 11.18
CA ALA A 116 -21.78 -30.45 10.14
C ALA A 116 -20.62 -29.58 10.62
N LEU A 117 -20.63 -29.10 11.87
CA LEU A 117 -19.54 -28.31 12.42
C LEU A 117 -18.27 -29.15 12.63
N ASP A 118 -18.43 -30.39 13.10
CA ASP A 118 -17.32 -31.32 13.30
C ASP A 118 -16.63 -31.70 11.97
N ASN A 119 -17.38 -31.78 10.86
CA ASN A 119 -16.82 -31.99 9.52
C ASN A 119 -16.28 -30.70 8.86
N LEU A 120 -16.84 -29.53 9.19
CA LEU A 120 -16.45 -28.25 8.59
C LEU A 120 -15.19 -27.65 9.23
N LEU A 121 -15.00 -27.82 10.54
CA LEU A 121 -13.82 -27.33 11.27
C LEU A 121 -12.47 -27.77 10.68
N PRO A 122 -12.22 -29.05 10.37
CA PRO A 122 -10.95 -29.47 9.75
C PRO A 122 -10.77 -28.90 8.34
N PHE A 123 -11.86 -28.71 7.59
CA PHE A 123 -11.80 -28.06 6.28
C PHE A 123 -11.44 -26.57 6.41
N LEU A 124 -12.08 -25.85 7.34
CA LEU A 124 -11.78 -24.44 7.60
C LEU A 124 -10.35 -24.26 8.07
N THR A 125 -9.87 -25.07 9.01
CA THR A 125 -8.48 -25.00 9.49
C THR A 125 -7.47 -25.29 8.38
N GLY A 126 -7.72 -26.28 7.53
CA GLY A 126 -6.91 -26.54 6.33
C GLY A 126 -6.92 -25.37 5.34
N LEU A 127 -8.08 -24.79 5.08
CA LEU A 127 -8.24 -23.63 4.20
C LEU A 127 -7.52 -22.39 4.74
N PHE A 128 -7.70 -22.07 6.03
CA PHE A 128 -6.98 -20.96 6.67
C PHE A 128 -5.47 -21.18 6.66
N GLY A 129 -5.00 -22.42 6.87
CA GLY A 129 -3.59 -22.78 6.75
C GLY A 129 -3.04 -22.55 5.33
N ALA A 130 -3.77 -22.97 4.31
CA ALA A 130 -3.37 -22.78 2.91
C ALA A 130 -3.36 -21.29 2.51
N VAL A 131 -4.40 -20.54 2.88
CA VAL A 131 -4.50 -19.10 2.63
C VAL A 131 -3.39 -18.34 3.37
N ALA A 132 -3.15 -18.65 4.64
CA ALA A 132 -2.08 -18.03 5.41
C ALA A 132 -0.69 -18.31 4.79
N THR A 133 -0.44 -19.55 4.36
CA THR A 133 0.81 -19.93 3.69
C THR A 133 0.99 -19.20 2.36
N TYR A 134 -0.08 -19.09 1.56
CA TYR A 134 -0.06 -18.33 0.32
C TYR A 134 0.20 -16.84 0.55
N VAL A 135 -0.46 -16.23 1.54
CA VAL A 135 -0.24 -14.81 1.87
C VAL A 135 1.18 -14.58 2.38
N ALA A 136 1.70 -15.48 3.23
CA ALA A 136 3.06 -15.40 3.76
C ALA A 136 4.12 -15.50 2.64
N THR A 137 3.97 -16.47 1.73
CA THR A 137 4.88 -16.65 0.59
C THR A 137 4.81 -15.49 -0.40
N ALA A 138 3.60 -15.03 -0.74
CA ALA A 138 3.41 -13.86 -1.60
C ALA A 138 3.99 -12.58 -0.97
N TRP A 139 3.84 -12.41 0.35
CA TRP A 139 4.45 -11.30 1.09
C TRP A 139 5.96 -11.37 1.06
N GLN A 140 6.54 -12.53 1.35
CA GLN A 140 7.98 -12.73 1.34
C GLN A 140 8.58 -12.46 -0.05
N ALA A 141 7.93 -12.93 -1.12
CA ALA A 141 8.34 -12.65 -2.49
C ALA A 141 8.31 -11.15 -2.84
N ARG A 142 7.34 -10.41 -2.30
CA ARG A 142 7.30 -8.94 -2.47
C ARG A 142 8.41 -8.24 -1.70
N VAL A 143 8.70 -8.67 -0.48
CA VAL A 143 9.79 -8.10 0.33
C VAL A 143 11.15 -8.34 -0.32
N THR A 144 11.40 -9.55 -0.85
CA THR A 144 12.66 -9.84 -1.53
C THR A 144 12.82 -9.03 -2.82
N ALA A 145 11.76 -8.93 -3.64
CA ALA A 145 11.76 -8.08 -4.83
C ALA A 145 12.01 -6.61 -4.48
N GLY A 146 11.32 -6.08 -3.47
CA GLY A 146 11.50 -4.69 -3.03
C GLY A 146 12.91 -4.39 -2.50
N ARG A 147 13.57 -5.35 -1.84
CA ARG A 147 14.98 -5.22 -1.43
C ARG A 147 15.92 -5.21 -2.64
N ALA A 148 15.71 -6.10 -3.60
CA ALA A 148 16.51 -6.11 -4.83
C ALA A 148 16.37 -4.80 -5.62
N ASP A 149 15.16 -4.25 -5.71
CA ASP A 149 14.92 -2.96 -6.36
C ASP A 149 15.55 -1.79 -5.59
N ARG A 150 15.51 -1.82 -4.25
CA ARG A 150 16.27 -0.87 -3.41
C ARG A 150 17.76 -0.93 -3.72
N ASP A 151 18.35 -2.10 -3.66
CA ASP A 151 19.81 -2.26 -3.78
C ASP A 151 20.27 -1.81 -5.17
N ALA A 152 19.50 -2.13 -6.22
CA ALA A 152 19.77 -1.65 -7.57
C ALA A 152 19.63 -0.12 -7.70
N LEU A 153 18.65 0.51 -7.04
CA LEU A 153 18.50 1.96 -7.02
C LEU A 153 19.67 2.64 -6.28
N VAL A 154 20.05 2.12 -5.11
CA VAL A 154 21.16 2.64 -4.31
C VAL A 154 22.46 2.53 -5.09
N GLN A 155 22.73 1.38 -5.71
CA GLN A 155 23.92 1.19 -6.53
C GLN A 155 23.99 2.18 -7.69
N ALA A 156 22.88 2.39 -8.42
CA ALA A 156 22.81 3.35 -9.51
C ALA A 156 22.99 4.80 -9.02
N ALA A 157 22.41 5.15 -7.88
CA ALA A 157 22.54 6.46 -7.28
C ALA A 157 23.99 6.74 -6.84
N THR A 158 24.66 5.78 -6.20
CA THR A 158 26.07 5.90 -5.81
C THR A 158 26.98 6.02 -7.02
N ALA A 159 26.77 5.19 -8.06
CA ALA A 159 27.56 5.27 -9.30
C ALA A 159 27.42 6.64 -9.97
N PHE A 160 26.19 7.17 -10.04
CA PHE A 160 25.94 8.51 -10.56
C PHE A 160 26.58 9.60 -9.70
N HIS A 161 26.46 9.51 -8.37
CA HIS A 161 27.04 10.49 -7.46
C HIS A 161 28.57 10.56 -7.60
N THR A 162 29.25 9.41 -7.65
CA THR A 162 30.70 9.33 -7.85
C THR A 162 31.09 9.93 -9.20
N ALA A 163 30.47 9.48 -10.30
CA ALA A 163 30.79 9.97 -11.64
C ALA A 163 30.50 11.47 -11.79
N ALA A 164 29.41 11.98 -11.22
CA ALA A 164 29.07 13.40 -11.25
C ALA A 164 30.05 14.25 -10.44
N ARG A 165 30.51 13.78 -9.28
CA ARG A 165 31.54 14.48 -8.50
C ARG A 165 32.87 14.53 -9.21
N GLU A 166 33.29 13.42 -9.82
CA GLU A 166 34.51 13.37 -10.64
C GLU A 166 34.40 14.31 -11.83
N TYR A 167 33.27 14.29 -12.54
CA TYR A 167 32.99 15.19 -13.67
C TYR A 167 33.06 16.68 -13.29
N LEU A 168 32.40 17.07 -12.18
CA LEU A 168 32.39 18.45 -11.69
C LEU A 168 33.76 18.89 -11.14
N GLY A 169 34.57 17.94 -10.64
CA GLY A 169 35.93 18.20 -10.18
C GLY A 169 36.98 18.23 -11.28
N ALA A 170 36.69 17.65 -12.45
CA ALA A 170 37.61 17.57 -13.57
C ALA A 170 37.74 18.90 -14.33
N TYR A 171 38.97 19.22 -14.74
CA TYR A 171 39.23 20.34 -15.64
C TYR A 171 38.55 20.11 -16.99
N ALA A 172 38.05 21.17 -17.62
CA ALA A 172 37.24 21.09 -18.85
C ALA A 172 37.92 20.32 -20.02
N GLY A 173 39.25 20.25 -20.05
CA GLY A 173 40.01 19.52 -21.08
C GLY A 173 40.20 18.02 -20.81
N THR A 174 39.82 17.52 -19.63
CA THR A 174 40.00 16.10 -19.23
C THR A 174 38.69 15.44 -18.81
N ARG A 175 37.54 16.06 -19.12
CA ARG A 175 36.23 15.48 -18.81
C ARG A 175 35.97 14.30 -19.74
N ASP A 176 35.78 13.13 -19.14
CA ASP A 176 35.21 11.97 -19.83
C ASP A 176 33.74 11.84 -19.41
N ASP A 177 32.86 12.16 -20.34
CA ASP A 177 31.41 12.18 -20.14
C ASP A 177 30.83 10.76 -20.21
N LYS A 178 31.60 9.77 -20.65
CA LYS A 178 31.10 8.41 -20.90
C LYS A 178 30.60 7.73 -19.63
N ASP A 179 31.37 7.79 -18.55
CA ASP A 179 31.02 7.16 -17.28
C ASP A 179 29.84 7.90 -16.62
N LEU A 180 29.83 9.23 -16.69
CA LEU A 180 28.70 10.05 -16.23
C LEU A 180 27.41 9.73 -17.00
N ASN A 181 27.46 9.69 -18.33
CA ASN A 181 26.30 9.40 -19.18
C ASN A 181 25.76 7.98 -18.95
N THR A 182 26.65 7.01 -18.76
CA THR A 182 26.27 5.63 -18.44
C THR A 182 25.57 5.54 -17.08
N ALA A 183 26.15 6.18 -16.05
CA ALA A 183 25.57 6.21 -14.71
C ALA A 183 24.25 6.99 -14.66
N HIS A 184 24.16 8.09 -15.41
CA HIS A 184 22.94 8.90 -15.55
C HIS A 184 21.81 8.08 -16.17
N ALA A 185 22.06 7.42 -17.30
CA ALA A 185 21.06 6.59 -17.98
C ALA A 185 20.58 5.45 -17.07
N ALA A 186 21.49 4.80 -16.33
CA ALA A 186 21.16 3.74 -15.39
C ALA A 186 20.26 4.25 -14.25
N LEU A 187 20.61 5.38 -13.61
CA LEU A 187 19.81 5.97 -12.55
C LEU A 187 18.45 6.45 -13.06
N SER A 188 18.41 7.12 -14.21
CA SER A 188 17.20 7.61 -14.86
C SER A 188 16.21 6.47 -15.15
N ALA A 189 16.69 5.38 -15.75
CA ALA A 189 15.86 4.20 -16.02
C ALA A 189 15.27 3.58 -14.74
N ARG A 190 16.06 3.51 -13.67
CA ARG A 190 15.60 3.00 -12.37
C ARG A 190 14.55 3.91 -11.74
N LEU A 191 14.79 5.21 -11.70
CA LEU A 191 13.84 6.19 -11.15
C LEU A 191 12.55 6.25 -11.96
N LEU A 192 12.61 6.18 -13.29
CA LEU A 192 11.42 6.14 -14.15
C LEU A 192 10.52 4.95 -13.81
N ARG A 193 11.12 3.76 -13.64
CA ARG A 193 10.40 2.55 -13.21
C ARG A 193 9.76 2.72 -11.82
N VAL A 194 10.49 3.30 -10.86
CA VAL A 194 9.94 3.57 -9.53
C VAL A 194 8.78 4.56 -9.60
N VAL A 195 8.86 5.59 -10.45
CA VAL A 195 7.78 6.55 -10.66
C VAL A 195 6.55 5.89 -11.29
N SER A 196 6.72 4.97 -12.25
CA SER A 196 5.60 4.24 -12.83
C SER A 196 4.93 3.30 -11.83
N ASP A 197 5.72 2.61 -11.01
CA ASP A 197 5.22 1.65 -10.04
C ASP A 197 4.64 2.34 -8.79
N HIS A 198 5.14 3.53 -8.45
CA HIS A 198 4.77 4.31 -7.28
C HIS A 198 4.45 5.78 -7.60
N PRO A 199 3.40 6.06 -8.39
CA PRO A 199 3.09 7.41 -8.88
C PRO A 199 2.71 8.39 -7.77
N ARG A 200 2.47 7.92 -6.54
CA ARG A 200 2.14 8.75 -5.37
C ARG A 200 3.35 9.09 -4.49
N TRP A 201 4.57 8.77 -4.92
CA TRP A 201 5.82 9.08 -4.20
C TRP A 201 6.48 10.33 -4.79
N PRO A 202 6.16 11.55 -4.28
CA PRO A 202 6.76 12.79 -4.77
C PRO A 202 8.29 12.79 -4.73
N ALA A 203 8.94 12.15 -3.74
CA ALA A 203 10.40 12.03 -3.68
C ALA A 203 11.00 11.37 -4.93
N ALA A 204 10.40 10.28 -5.43
CA ALA A 204 10.87 9.61 -6.64
C ALA A 204 10.71 10.52 -7.88
N ARG A 205 9.60 11.26 -7.98
CA ARG A 205 9.39 12.20 -9.08
C ARG A 205 10.36 13.37 -9.04
N ARG A 206 10.64 13.93 -7.86
CA ARG A 206 11.63 15.00 -7.68
C ARG A 206 13.02 14.53 -8.06
N ALA A 207 13.45 13.37 -7.56
CA ALA A 207 14.73 12.76 -7.93
C ALA A 207 14.84 12.57 -9.45
N HIS A 208 13.80 12.02 -10.10
CA HIS A 208 13.78 11.85 -11.55
C HIS A 208 13.80 13.19 -12.31
N THR A 209 13.06 14.19 -11.84
CA THR A 209 13.02 15.54 -12.45
C THR A 209 14.37 16.23 -12.31
N ALA A 210 15.01 16.12 -11.14
CA ALA A 210 16.31 16.72 -10.86
C ALA A 210 17.38 16.30 -11.88
N ILE A 211 17.39 15.02 -12.27
CA ILE A 211 18.36 14.47 -13.23
C ILE A 211 17.92 14.58 -14.70
N THR A 212 16.63 14.72 -15.01
CA THR A 212 16.17 14.77 -16.41
C THR A 212 16.04 16.20 -16.94
N SER A 213 15.50 17.12 -16.13
CA SER A 213 15.24 18.51 -16.53
C SER A 213 15.72 19.55 -15.51
N GLY A 214 16.19 19.11 -14.35
CA GLY A 214 16.62 19.98 -13.26
C GLY A 214 18.10 20.34 -13.29
N ALA A 215 18.60 20.73 -12.11
CA ALA A 215 19.98 21.18 -11.90
C ALA A 215 21.05 20.10 -12.13
N LEU A 216 20.65 18.83 -12.24
CA LEU A 216 21.52 17.69 -12.49
C LEU A 216 21.25 17.05 -13.86
N SER A 217 20.55 17.76 -14.74
CA SER A 217 20.39 17.35 -16.14
C SER A 217 21.73 17.43 -16.88
N PRO A 218 21.95 16.62 -17.94
CA PRO A 218 23.19 16.68 -18.72
C PRO A 218 23.50 18.10 -19.20
N GLN A 219 22.49 18.81 -19.70
CA GLN A 219 22.58 20.21 -20.14
C GLN A 219 22.99 21.16 -19.00
N ALA A 220 22.44 20.96 -17.80
CA ALA A 220 22.81 21.75 -16.63
C ALA A 220 24.24 21.44 -16.17
N LEU A 221 24.70 20.19 -16.26
CA LEU A 221 26.07 19.79 -15.89
C LEU A 221 27.11 20.32 -16.87
N GLU A 222 26.79 20.36 -18.17
CA GLU A 222 27.63 20.93 -19.22
C GLU A 222 27.78 22.45 -19.12
N ALA A 223 26.75 23.15 -18.62
CA ALA A 223 26.80 24.59 -18.43
C ALA A 223 27.99 24.97 -17.53
N ASP A 224 28.90 25.80 -18.03
CA ASP A 224 30.21 26.07 -17.41
C ASP A 224 30.03 26.88 -16.10
N SER A 225 29.97 26.20 -14.95
CA SER A 225 30.02 26.81 -13.62
C SER A 225 31.37 26.53 -12.97
N ARG A 226 32.29 27.48 -13.07
CA ARG A 226 33.58 27.40 -12.39
C ARG A 226 33.48 28.08 -11.03
N GLY A 227 33.75 27.35 -9.96
CA GLY A 227 33.93 27.95 -8.64
C GLY A 227 33.86 26.94 -7.49
N ALA A 228 34.64 27.21 -6.44
CA ALA A 228 34.39 26.62 -5.13
C ALA A 228 33.01 27.08 -4.65
N GLY A 229 32.13 26.12 -4.33
CA GLY A 229 30.73 26.42 -3.97
C GLY A 229 29.71 26.16 -5.08
N ASP A 230 30.02 25.30 -6.06
CA ASP A 230 29.04 24.91 -7.07
C ASP A 230 27.76 24.35 -6.40
N PRO A 231 26.60 25.01 -6.57
CA PRO A 231 25.34 24.58 -5.97
C PRO A 231 24.92 23.17 -6.42
N ARG A 232 25.46 22.64 -7.52
CA ARG A 232 25.22 21.28 -8.01
C ARG A 232 25.73 20.22 -7.04
N LEU A 233 26.82 20.49 -6.31
CA LEU A 233 27.32 19.55 -5.30
C LEU A 233 26.33 19.38 -4.15
N ALA A 234 25.66 20.47 -3.73
CA ALA A 234 24.59 20.40 -2.74
C ALA A 234 23.38 19.62 -3.28
N ARG A 235 22.99 19.87 -4.55
CA ARG A 235 21.91 19.14 -5.23
C ARG A 235 22.21 17.64 -5.40
N LEU A 236 23.47 17.26 -5.63
CA LEU A 236 23.89 15.85 -5.65
C LEU A 236 23.68 15.17 -4.29
N GLY A 237 23.96 15.89 -3.19
CA GLY A 237 23.69 15.39 -1.84
C GLY A 237 22.18 15.24 -1.56
N GLU A 238 21.37 16.20 -1.98
CA GLU A 238 19.90 16.12 -1.88
C GLU A 238 19.34 14.94 -2.67
N LEU A 239 19.83 14.71 -3.90
CA LEU A 239 19.44 13.58 -4.74
C LEU A 239 19.77 12.24 -4.06
N GLU A 240 20.94 12.11 -3.44
CA GLU A 240 21.32 10.91 -2.70
C GLU A 240 20.37 10.65 -1.52
N VAL A 241 20.01 11.69 -0.76
CA VAL A 241 19.04 11.59 0.34
C VAL A 241 17.66 11.18 -0.16
N ASP A 242 17.18 11.76 -1.28
CA ASP A 242 15.90 11.39 -1.87
C ASP A 242 15.91 9.94 -2.39
N CYS A 243 16.99 9.51 -3.07
CA CYS A 243 17.18 8.13 -3.50
C CYS A 243 17.23 7.15 -2.32
N ALA A 244 17.92 7.49 -1.23
CA ALA A 244 17.95 6.68 -0.02
C ALA A 244 16.57 6.57 0.63
N ARG A 245 15.80 7.66 0.67
CA ARG A 245 14.42 7.66 1.18
C ARG A 245 13.52 6.76 0.34
N VAL A 246 13.60 6.86 -0.99
CA VAL A 246 12.88 6.00 -1.92
C VAL A 246 13.29 4.53 -1.73
N GLY A 247 14.59 4.25 -1.63
CA GLY A 247 15.12 2.92 -1.36
C GLY A 247 14.59 2.32 -0.05
N GLY A 248 14.50 3.10 1.02
CA GLY A 248 13.87 2.68 2.28
C GLY A 248 12.40 2.30 2.13
N GLY A 249 11.67 3.04 1.28
CA GLY A 249 10.29 2.73 0.91
C GLY A 249 10.15 1.39 0.18
N LEU A 250 11.02 1.13 -0.79
CA LEU A 250 11.01 -0.11 -1.60
C LEU A 250 11.27 -1.36 -0.74
N ALA A 251 12.17 -1.27 0.24
CA ALA A 251 12.48 -2.41 1.12
C ALA A 251 11.36 -2.79 2.10
N THR A 252 10.33 -1.96 2.24
CA THR A 252 9.24 -2.16 3.20
C THR A 252 7.87 -2.03 2.52
N PRO A 253 7.52 -3.01 1.65
CA PRO A 253 6.23 -2.99 0.95
C PRO A 253 5.07 -3.00 1.96
N GLY A 254 4.01 -2.25 1.65
CA GLY A 254 2.79 -2.20 2.46
C GLY A 254 2.81 -1.27 3.68
N ARG A 255 3.98 -0.75 4.11
CA ARG A 255 4.03 0.28 5.15
C ARG A 255 3.55 1.63 4.60
N TRP A 256 2.76 2.34 5.40
CA TRP A 256 2.32 3.69 5.08
C TRP A 256 3.47 4.68 5.27
N HIS A 257 4.16 5.00 4.17
CA HIS A 257 5.29 5.91 4.17
C HIS A 257 4.85 7.38 4.18
N ARG A 258 4.53 7.91 5.36
CA ARG A 258 4.17 9.34 5.52
C ARG A 258 5.30 10.27 5.03
N SER A 259 6.55 9.90 5.26
CA SER A 259 7.74 10.66 4.84
C SER A 259 7.95 10.70 3.32
N LEU A 260 7.44 9.70 2.59
CA LEU A 260 7.47 9.67 1.12
C LEU A 260 6.32 10.44 0.50
N ARG A 261 5.22 10.67 1.23
CA ARG A 261 4.03 11.40 0.76
C ARG A 261 4.04 12.87 1.11
N ARG A 262 4.72 13.27 2.19
CA ARG A 262 4.90 14.69 2.51
C ARG A 262 5.83 15.33 1.48
N ASP A 263 5.31 16.35 0.83
CA ASP A 263 6.12 17.22 -0.01
C ASP A 263 6.93 18.13 0.92
N PRO A 264 8.27 18.07 0.94
CA PRO A 264 9.09 18.97 1.74
C PRO A 264 8.96 20.41 1.26
N ASP A 265 8.60 20.61 -0.01
CA ASP A 265 8.39 21.94 -0.61
C ASP A 265 7.01 22.52 -0.29
N ARG A 266 6.09 21.72 0.27
CA ARG A 266 4.87 22.28 0.83
C ARG A 266 5.33 23.01 2.09
N PRO A 267 5.30 24.36 2.13
CA PRO A 267 5.63 25.09 3.34
C PRO A 267 4.79 24.44 4.43
N ALA A 268 5.43 24.05 5.54
CA ALA A 268 4.69 23.58 6.70
C ALA A 268 3.59 24.62 6.87
N GLN A 269 2.34 24.24 6.55
CA GLN A 269 1.23 25.10 6.89
C GLN A 269 1.44 25.23 8.37
N VAL A 270 1.85 26.43 8.77
CA VAL A 270 1.91 26.83 10.16
C VAL A 270 0.46 26.67 10.54
N GLU A 271 0.10 25.47 10.98
CA GLU A 271 -1.14 25.19 11.67
C GLU A 271 -1.07 26.20 12.78
N GLY A 272 -1.78 27.31 12.55
CA GLY A 272 -1.82 28.40 13.46
C GLY A 272 -2.22 27.76 14.77
N THR A 273 -1.26 27.62 15.67
CA THR A 273 -1.48 27.83 17.07
C THR A 273 -2.10 29.22 17.13
N GLY A 274 -3.41 29.26 16.90
CA GLY A 274 -4.30 30.26 17.41
C GLY A 274 -4.17 30.14 18.91
N THR A 275 -3.10 30.72 19.43
CA THR A 275 -3.03 31.25 20.77
C THR A 275 -4.17 32.26 20.78
N GLY A 276 -5.35 31.77 21.15
CA GLY A 276 -6.48 32.60 21.46
C GLY A 276 -5.98 33.57 22.52
N ASP A 277 -5.73 34.79 22.08
CA ASP A 277 -5.48 35.94 22.90
C ASP A 277 -6.79 36.20 23.68
N ARG A 278 -6.98 35.42 24.75
CA ARG A 278 -8.00 35.67 25.75
C ARG A 278 -7.53 36.85 26.56
N GLY A 279 -8.01 38.02 26.13
CA GLY A 279 -8.38 39.16 26.94
C GLY A 279 -7.75 39.24 28.33
N GLY A 280 -6.64 39.96 28.42
CA GLY A 280 -6.15 40.58 29.65
C GLY A 280 -6.42 42.07 29.63
N SER A 281 -7.68 42.48 29.81
CA SER A 281 -8.02 43.86 30.19
C SER A 281 -7.49 44.13 31.60
N GLY A 282 -6.52 45.03 31.72
CA GLY A 282 -6.11 45.69 32.95
C GLY A 282 -5.09 46.75 32.56
N GLY A 283 -5.43 48.04 32.46
CA GLY A 283 -6.04 48.83 33.53
C GLY A 283 -4.95 49.23 34.52
N GLY A 284 -4.12 50.22 34.15
CA GLY A 284 -2.96 50.63 34.95
C GLY A 284 -2.48 52.02 34.57
N SER A 285 -3.13 53.02 35.16
CA SER A 285 -2.84 54.45 35.10
C SER A 285 -1.58 54.81 35.89
N GLY A 286 -0.91 55.91 35.51
CA GLY A 286 0.11 56.62 36.29
C GLY A 286 1.46 56.64 35.56
N GLY A 287 2.08 57.78 35.25
CA GLY A 287 1.97 59.12 35.81
C GLY A 287 3.36 59.57 36.27
N GLY A 288 3.84 60.71 35.76
CA GLY A 288 5.10 61.36 36.16
C GLY A 288 6.26 61.03 35.22
N GLY A 289 6.94 61.96 34.54
CA GLY A 289 7.13 63.38 34.79
C GLY A 289 8.56 63.63 35.28
N ARG A 290 9.22 64.64 34.69
CA ARG A 290 10.54 65.24 34.99
C ARG A 290 11.72 64.59 34.25
N ALA A 291 12.72 65.33 33.77
CA ALA A 291 12.92 66.75 33.47
C ALA A 291 14.10 66.80 32.47
#